data_AF-A0AAW1TBE4-F1
#
_entry.id   AF-A0AAW1TBE4-F1
#
_cell.length_a   1.000
_cell.length_b   1.000
_cell.length_c   1.000
_cell.angle_alpha   90.00
_cell.angle_beta   90.00
_cell.angle_gamma   90.00
#
_symmetry.space_group_name_H-M   'P 1'
#
loop_
_entity.id
_entity.type
_entity.pdbx_description
1 polymer ?
#
loop_
_entity_poly.entity_id
_entity_poly.type
_entity_poly.pdbx_seq_one_letter_code
_entity_poly.pdbx_strand_id
1 'polypeptide(L)'
;MHDGHLDTPNWVPPTNHTNTDELTTNAGQRVHSNSYSCTAGPRGPVLLEDFQLIEKVAQFNRERQPERVVHARGMTAKGYFELTHDISHLSCADLFTGVGKRTPVATRLSTVIHEKGSPETLRDVRGFATKFYTQEGNWDLVGNNFPVFFIRDGIQFPDLVHALKPNPRSHLQEGCASWISCPATQSPPTF
;
A
#
# COMPACT_ATOMS: atom_id res chain seq x y z
N MET A 1 11.31 -35.35 -30.82
CA MET A 1 11.51 -33.97 -30.34
C MET A 1 10.24 -33.61 -29.59
N HIS A 2 10.29 -33.67 -28.26
CA HIS A 2 9.17 -33.30 -27.40
C HIS A 2 9.21 -31.79 -27.21
N ASP A 3 8.24 -31.09 -27.80
CA ASP A 3 8.01 -29.68 -27.49
C ASP A 3 7.33 -29.59 -26.12
N GLY A 4 8.13 -29.31 -25.10
CA GLY A 4 7.68 -29.01 -23.75
C GLY A 4 7.06 -27.62 -23.71
N HIS A 5 5.77 -27.52 -24.02
CA HIS A 5 4.96 -26.38 -23.63
C HIS A 5 4.83 -26.41 -22.10
N LEU A 6 5.55 -25.52 -21.41
CA LEU A 6 5.45 -25.37 -19.97
C LEU A 6 4.05 -24.86 -19.64
N ASP A 7 3.21 -25.73 -19.06
CA ASP A 7 1.92 -25.38 -18.49
C ASP A 7 2.13 -24.30 -17.42
N THR A 8 1.88 -23.04 -17.78
CA THR A 8 1.72 -21.99 -16.79
C THR A 8 0.46 -22.31 -15.99
N PRO A 9 0.51 -22.42 -14.66
CA PRO A 9 -0.70 -22.64 -13.88
C PRO A 9 -1.65 -21.46 -14.12
N ASN A 10 -2.82 -21.76 -14.72
CA ASN A 10 -3.92 -20.81 -14.83
C ASN A 10 -4.18 -20.24 -13.44
N TRP A 11 -3.90 -18.95 -13.28
CA TRP A 11 -4.21 -18.24 -12.07
C TRP A 11 -5.74 -18.22 -11.90
N VAL A 12 -6.24 -19.00 -10.94
CA VAL A 12 -7.63 -18.94 -10.50
C VAL A 12 -7.65 -17.98 -9.29
N PRO A 13 -8.42 -16.88 -9.34
CA PRO A 13 -8.52 -15.96 -8.21
C PRO A 13 -8.97 -16.71 -6.94
N PRO A 14 -8.37 -16.45 -5.77
CA PRO A 14 -8.77 -17.10 -4.52
C PRO A 14 -10.23 -16.77 -4.21
N THR A 15 -11.04 -17.82 -4.11
CA THR A 15 -12.46 -17.79 -3.85
C THR A 15 -12.74 -17.31 -2.43
N ASN A 16 -13.50 -16.22 -2.27
CA ASN A 16 -14.07 -15.83 -0.98
C ASN A 16 -15.54 -15.43 -1.17
N HIS A 17 -16.42 -16.17 -0.48
CA HIS A 17 -17.87 -15.95 -0.24
C HIS A 17 -18.89 -15.98 -1.40
N THR A 18 -18.47 -16.09 -2.66
CA THR A 18 -19.40 -16.35 -3.79
C THR A 18 -18.91 -17.51 -4.65
N ASN A 19 -19.05 -18.74 -4.16
CA ASN A 19 -19.03 -19.92 -5.04
C ASN A 19 -20.43 -20.12 -5.63
N THR A 20 -20.89 -19.12 -6.37
CA THR A 20 -22.06 -19.22 -7.23
C THR A 20 -21.56 -19.02 -8.64
N ASP A 21 -21.90 -19.93 -9.56
CA ASP A 21 -21.60 -19.80 -10.99
C ASP A 21 -22.21 -18.53 -11.63
N GLU A 22 -23.00 -17.78 -10.86
CA GLU A 22 -23.78 -16.63 -11.30
C GLU A 22 -23.32 -15.33 -10.64
N LEU A 23 -23.32 -14.26 -11.44
CA LEU A 23 -23.04 -12.89 -11.01
C LEU A 23 -24.18 -12.37 -10.12
N THR A 24 -23.84 -11.67 -9.04
CA THR A 24 -24.80 -11.14 -8.07
C THR A 24 -24.58 -9.65 -7.78
N THR A 25 -25.59 -9.00 -7.20
CA THR A 25 -25.47 -7.69 -6.54
C THR A 25 -24.86 -7.82 -5.14
N ASN A 26 -24.51 -6.71 -4.48
CA ASN A 26 -23.98 -6.75 -3.11
C ASN A 26 -25.03 -7.25 -2.10
N ALA A 27 -26.32 -7.15 -2.41
CA ALA A 27 -27.41 -7.74 -1.63
C ALA A 27 -27.67 -9.23 -1.94
N GLY A 28 -26.88 -9.83 -2.84
CA GLY A 28 -26.98 -11.25 -3.20
C GLY A 28 -28.06 -11.58 -4.23
N GLN A 29 -28.68 -10.59 -4.88
CA GLN A 29 -29.63 -10.83 -5.97
C GLN A 29 -28.90 -11.24 -7.24
N ARG A 30 -29.45 -12.23 -7.96
CA ARG A 30 -28.86 -12.71 -9.23
C ARG A 30 -28.97 -11.64 -10.31
N VAL A 31 -27.87 -11.42 -11.04
CA VAL A 31 -27.78 -10.49 -12.15
C VAL A 31 -28.06 -11.24 -13.46
N HIS A 32 -29.15 -10.88 -14.12
CA HIS A 32 -29.54 -11.51 -15.38
C HIS A 32 -28.71 -11.02 -16.58
N SER A 33 -28.32 -9.74 -16.61
CA SER A 33 -27.47 -9.18 -17.67
C SER A 33 -26.50 -8.15 -17.11
N ASN A 34 -25.23 -8.23 -17.51
CA ASN A 34 -24.19 -7.27 -17.14
C ASN A 34 -23.66 -6.44 -18.32
N SER A 35 -24.24 -6.65 -19.51
CA SER A 35 -23.81 -6.00 -20.75
C SER A 35 -24.72 -4.85 -21.15
N TYR A 36 -25.95 -4.82 -20.64
CA TYR A 36 -26.98 -3.86 -21.02
C TYR A 36 -27.60 -3.22 -19.78
N SER A 37 -27.90 -1.93 -19.88
CA SER A 37 -28.70 -1.19 -18.89
C SER A 37 -30.19 -1.32 -19.20
N CYS A 38 -31.05 -1.15 -18.20
CA CYS A 38 -32.49 -1.07 -18.40
C CYS A 38 -32.86 0.29 -18.99
N THR A 39 -33.46 0.28 -20.18
CA THR A 39 -33.84 1.49 -20.93
C THR A 39 -35.32 1.49 -21.30
N ALA A 40 -35.91 2.68 -21.51
CA ALA A 40 -37.27 2.85 -22.01
C ALA A 40 -37.37 2.51 -23.52
N GLY A 41 -37.16 1.24 -23.88
CA GLY A 41 -37.07 0.73 -25.25
C GLY A 41 -35.62 0.66 -25.78
N PRO A 42 -35.37 0.02 -26.95
CA PRO A 42 -34.01 -0.30 -27.43
C PRO A 42 -33.09 0.91 -27.66
N ARG A 43 -33.64 2.12 -27.79
CA ARG A 43 -32.91 3.39 -27.96
C ARG A 43 -33.42 4.48 -27.01
N GLY A 44 -34.09 4.08 -25.94
CA GLY A 44 -34.64 5.00 -24.94
C GLY A 44 -33.61 5.42 -23.88
N PRO A 45 -33.96 6.39 -23.02
CA PRO A 45 -33.16 6.74 -21.85
C PRO A 45 -33.09 5.58 -20.85
N VAL A 46 -32.04 5.58 -20.03
CA VAL A 46 -31.85 4.64 -18.90
C VAL A 46 -32.86 4.94 -17.80
N LEU A 47 -33.44 3.89 -17.22
CA LEU A 47 -34.42 4.01 -16.14
C LEU A 47 -33.74 4.05 -14.77
N LEU A 48 -34.29 4.86 -13.85
CA LEU A 48 -33.80 4.95 -12.47
C LEU A 48 -34.11 3.68 -11.65
N GLU A 49 -35.05 2.85 -12.09
CA GLU A 49 -35.36 1.55 -11.47
C GLU A 49 -34.24 0.51 -11.67
N ASP A 50 -33.28 0.77 -12.55
CA ASP A 50 -32.08 -0.06 -12.73
C ASP A 50 -31.13 0.09 -11.53
N PHE A 51 -31.54 -0.52 -10.42
CA PHE A 51 -30.77 -0.50 -9.17
C PHE A 51 -29.42 -1.20 -9.33
N GLN A 52 -29.33 -2.22 -10.20
CA GLN A 52 -28.09 -2.95 -10.47
C GLN A 52 -27.03 -2.02 -11.10
N LEU A 53 -27.42 -1.22 -12.10
CA LEU A 53 -26.54 -0.23 -12.69
C LEU A 53 -26.09 0.81 -11.66
N ILE A 54 -27.05 1.36 -10.90
CA ILE A 54 -26.77 2.41 -9.91
C ILE A 54 -25.81 1.91 -8.85
N GLU A 55 -26.05 0.71 -8.33
CA GLU A 55 -25.21 0.08 -7.32
C GLU A 55 -23.78 -0.15 -7.81
N LYS A 56 -23.63 -0.72 -9.01
CA LYS A 56 -22.31 -0.99 -9.61
C LYS A 56 -21.51 0.29 -9.84
N VAL A 57 -22.15 1.33 -10.39
CA VAL A 57 -21.50 2.63 -10.63
C VAL A 57 -21.20 3.34 -9.30
N ALA A 58 -22.09 3.23 -8.32
CA ALA A 58 -21.88 3.79 -6.99
C ALA A 58 -20.67 3.18 -6.28
N GLN A 59 -20.45 1.87 -6.42
CA GLN A 59 -19.29 1.19 -5.90
C GLN A 59 -18.01 1.63 -6.61
N PHE A 60 -18.02 1.64 -7.95
CA PHE A 60 -16.89 2.10 -8.78
C PHE A 60 -16.44 3.52 -8.43
N ASN A 61 -17.40 4.44 -8.28
CA ASN A 61 -17.12 5.83 -7.91
C ASN A 61 -16.47 5.98 -6.53
N ARG A 62 -16.50 4.94 -5.68
CA ARG A 62 -15.98 4.93 -4.30
C ARG A 62 -14.78 4.01 -4.09
N GLU A 63 -14.21 3.45 -5.16
CA GLU A 63 -13.05 2.54 -5.05
C GLU A 63 -11.78 3.22 -4.54
N ARG A 64 -11.65 4.53 -4.77
CA ARG A 64 -10.42 5.28 -4.44
C ARG A 64 -10.47 5.79 -3.00
N GLN A 65 -9.63 5.22 -2.16
CA GLN A 65 -9.30 5.78 -0.84
C GLN A 65 -8.07 6.70 -0.94
N PRO A 66 -7.94 7.71 -0.06
CA PRO A 66 -6.76 8.56 -0.03
C PRO A 66 -5.50 7.72 0.19
N GLU A 67 -4.46 8.01 -0.59
CA GLU A 67 -3.17 7.38 -0.41
C GLU A 67 -2.47 7.87 0.86
N ARG A 68 -1.39 7.18 1.26
CA ARG A 68 -0.58 7.61 2.39
C ARG A 68 0.13 8.90 2.04
N VAL A 69 0.20 9.84 2.99
CA VAL A 69 0.87 11.15 2.82
C VAL A 69 2.33 10.97 2.40
N VAL A 70 3.01 9.99 2.97
CA VAL A 70 4.35 9.52 2.58
C VAL A 70 4.29 8.01 2.40
N HIS A 71 5.24 7.46 1.65
CA HIS A 71 5.27 6.02 1.37
C HIS A 71 4.01 5.50 0.65
N ALA A 72 3.47 6.28 -0.29
CA ALA A 72 2.27 5.92 -1.05
C ALA A 72 2.47 4.65 -1.88
N ARG A 73 3.55 4.60 -2.66
CA ARG A 73 3.94 3.42 -3.46
C ARG A 73 4.61 2.37 -2.57
N GLY A 74 4.14 1.13 -2.66
CA GLY A 74 4.76 0.02 -1.96
C GLY A 74 4.10 -1.32 -2.23
N MET A 75 4.79 -2.38 -1.82
CA MET A 75 4.35 -3.77 -1.94
C MET A 75 4.40 -4.45 -0.59
N THR A 76 3.47 -5.38 -0.35
CA THR A 76 3.38 -6.14 0.89
C THR A 76 3.67 -7.61 0.62
N ALA A 77 4.51 -8.22 1.46
CA ALA A 77 4.74 -9.65 1.51
C ALA A 77 4.35 -10.20 2.89
N LYS A 78 3.81 -11.43 2.91
CA LYS A 78 3.51 -12.16 4.14
C LYS A 78 4.58 -13.23 4.34
N GLY A 79 4.90 -13.50 5.60
CA GLY A 79 5.88 -14.52 5.96
C GLY A 79 5.82 -14.84 7.44
N TYR A 80 6.94 -15.33 7.98
CA TYR A 80 7.12 -15.56 9.40
C TYR A 80 8.51 -15.08 9.84
N PHE A 81 8.60 -14.65 11.08
CA PHE A 81 9.83 -14.40 11.80
C PHE A 81 10.14 -15.61 12.67
N GLU A 82 11.40 -16.08 12.65
CA GLU A 82 11.87 -17.18 13.49
C GLU A 82 13.03 -16.68 14.36
N LEU A 83 12.90 -16.83 15.67
CA LEU A 83 13.98 -16.44 16.60
C LEU A 83 15.10 -17.48 16.54
N THR A 84 16.33 -17.07 16.22
CA THR A 84 17.47 -17.99 16.11
C THR A 84 18.40 -17.98 17.33
N HIS A 85 18.43 -16.88 18.07
CA HIS A 85 19.31 -16.68 19.23
C HIS A 85 18.49 -16.15 20.40
N ASP A 86 18.78 -16.65 21.60
CA ASP A 86 18.08 -16.23 22.81
C ASP A 86 18.53 -14.82 23.24
N ILE A 87 17.55 -13.93 23.39
CA ILE A 87 17.73 -12.55 23.86
C ILE A 87 16.80 -12.22 25.04
N SER A 88 16.29 -13.23 25.73
CA SER A 88 15.42 -13.09 26.92
C SER A 88 16.04 -12.24 28.03
N HIS A 89 17.37 -12.15 28.08
CA HIS A 89 18.09 -11.26 28.99
C HIS A 89 17.95 -9.76 28.68
N LEU A 90 17.53 -9.38 27.46
CA LEU A 90 17.32 -7.99 27.04
C LEU A 90 15.85 -7.58 27.02
N SER A 91 14.95 -8.49 26.68
CA SER A 91 13.53 -8.19 26.49
C SER A 91 12.65 -9.36 26.86
N CYS A 92 11.52 -9.06 27.51
CA CYS A 92 10.47 -10.00 27.85
C CYS A 92 9.38 -10.11 26.77
N ALA A 93 9.54 -9.48 25.62
CA ALA A 93 8.51 -9.46 24.58
C ALA A 93 8.18 -10.87 24.05
N ASP A 94 6.89 -11.14 23.81
CA ASP A 94 6.39 -12.46 23.38
C ASP A 94 7.15 -13.06 22.19
N LEU A 95 7.55 -12.24 21.21
CA LEU A 95 8.27 -12.71 20.02
C LEU A 95 9.69 -13.26 20.31
N PHE A 96 10.25 -13.00 21.50
CA PHE A 96 11.60 -13.40 21.91
C PHE A 96 11.63 -14.52 22.96
N THR A 97 10.47 -15.10 23.31
CA THR A 97 10.31 -16.04 24.44
C THR A 97 10.91 -17.43 24.21
N GLY A 98 11.35 -17.78 23.00
CA GLY A 98 12.00 -19.07 22.74
C GLY A 98 12.61 -19.18 21.36
N VAL A 99 13.82 -19.76 21.30
CA VAL A 99 14.51 -20.07 20.03
C VAL A 99 13.68 -21.06 19.23
N GLY A 100 13.52 -20.79 17.93
CA GLY A 100 12.67 -21.54 17.00
C GLY A 100 11.19 -21.10 16.98
N LYS A 101 10.78 -20.15 17.84
CA LYS A 101 9.40 -19.63 17.82
C LYS A 101 9.13 -18.89 16.50
N ARG A 102 8.08 -19.31 15.79
CA ARG A 102 7.62 -18.66 14.55
C ARG A 102 6.48 -17.71 14.81
N THR A 103 6.69 -16.44 14.49
CA THR A 103 5.68 -15.37 14.58
C THR A 103 5.26 -14.96 13.17
N PRO A 104 3.96 -15.02 12.81
CA PRO A 104 3.51 -14.53 11.52
C PRO A 104 3.84 -13.04 11.36
N VAL A 105 4.28 -12.64 10.16
CA VAL A 105 4.59 -11.25 9.84
C VAL A 105 4.00 -10.81 8.52
N ALA A 106 3.70 -9.51 8.44
CA ALA A 106 3.43 -8.83 7.18
C ALA A 106 4.41 -7.66 7.03
N THR A 107 5.20 -7.69 5.97
CA THR A 107 6.19 -6.64 5.68
C THR A 107 5.74 -5.83 4.49
N ARG A 108 5.77 -4.50 4.62
CA ARG A 108 5.52 -3.56 3.53
C ARG A 108 6.81 -2.82 3.17
N LEU A 109 7.21 -2.97 1.92
CA LEU A 109 8.29 -2.21 1.29
C LEU A 109 7.70 -1.01 0.54
N SER A 110 8.37 0.13 0.55
CA SER A 110 7.84 1.35 -0.07
C SER A 110 8.92 2.34 -0.48
N THR A 111 8.64 3.20 -1.46
CA THR A 111 9.37 4.47 -1.66
C THR A 111 8.81 5.52 -0.70
N VAL A 112 9.25 6.79 -0.72
CA VAL A 112 8.81 7.81 0.27
C VAL A 112 8.11 8.99 -0.38
N ILE A 113 8.78 9.63 -1.35
CA ILE A 113 8.47 10.97 -1.85
C ILE A 113 7.29 10.93 -2.82
N HIS A 114 7.30 9.92 -3.69
CA HIS A 114 6.47 9.88 -4.88
C HIS A 114 5.11 9.22 -4.64
N GLU A 115 4.15 9.55 -5.50
CA GLU A 115 2.76 9.08 -5.47
C GLU A 115 2.64 7.56 -5.77
N LYS A 116 1.45 6.98 -5.54
CA LYS A 116 1.18 5.55 -5.79
C LYS A 116 1.53 5.05 -7.20
N GLY A 117 1.53 5.94 -8.21
CA GLY A 117 1.83 5.62 -9.61
C GLY A 117 3.31 5.70 -10.00
N SER A 118 4.20 6.07 -9.09
CA SER A 118 5.61 6.34 -9.42
C SER A 118 6.42 5.09 -9.75
N PRO A 119 7.47 5.19 -10.60
CA PRO A 119 8.40 4.10 -10.84
C PRO A 119 9.15 3.67 -9.57
N GLU A 120 9.35 2.36 -9.38
CA GLU A 120 9.96 1.80 -8.16
C GLU A 120 11.48 1.94 -8.12
N THR A 121 12.12 2.19 -9.26
CA THR A 121 13.58 2.26 -9.41
C THR A 121 14.14 3.66 -9.19
N LEU A 122 13.30 4.66 -8.92
CA LEU A 122 13.75 6.02 -8.65
C LEU A 122 14.60 6.10 -7.38
N ARG A 123 15.60 6.98 -7.38
CA ARG A 123 16.43 7.24 -6.21
C ARG A 123 15.55 7.85 -5.11
N ASP A 124 15.36 7.10 -4.03
CA ASP A 124 14.54 7.50 -2.90
C ASP A 124 14.93 6.65 -1.69
N VAL A 125 14.54 7.06 -0.48
CA VAL A 125 14.60 6.18 0.69
C VAL A 125 13.62 5.03 0.50
N ARG A 126 13.91 3.87 1.10
CA ARG A 126 13.01 2.72 1.09
C ARG A 126 12.51 2.44 2.49
N GLY A 127 11.19 2.51 2.67
CA GLY A 127 10.53 2.10 3.89
C GLY A 127 10.48 0.58 4.00
N PHE A 128 10.80 0.07 5.18
CA PHE A 128 10.74 -1.35 5.55
C PHE A 128 9.91 -1.45 6.84
N ALA A 129 8.61 -1.63 6.70
CA ALA A 129 7.70 -1.73 7.83
C ALA A 129 7.26 -3.19 8.03
N THR A 130 7.61 -3.79 9.16
CA THR A 130 7.23 -5.17 9.50
C THR A 130 6.28 -5.18 10.69
N LYS A 131 5.10 -5.74 10.46
CA LYS A 131 4.10 -6.02 11.49
C LYS A 131 4.26 -7.45 11.98
N PHE A 132 4.47 -7.61 13.27
CA PHE A 132 4.53 -8.89 13.97
C PHE A 132 3.19 -9.16 14.65
N TYR A 133 2.59 -10.30 14.34
CA TYR A 133 1.35 -10.75 14.96
C TYR A 133 1.69 -11.62 16.17
N THR A 134 1.91 -11.00 17.33
CA THR A 134 2.27 -11.70 18.58
C THR A 134 1.03 -12.02 19.42
N GLN A 135 1.16 -12.87 20.45
CA GLN A 135 0.03 -13.23 21.32
C GLN A 135 -0.38 -12.08 22.25
N GLU A 136 0.55 -11.18 22.56
CA GLU A 136 0.32 -10.02 23.45
C GLU A 136 -0.10 -8.77 22.69
N GLY A 137 -0.29 -8.89 21.37
CA GLY A 137 -0.70 -7.80 20.49
C GLY A 137 0.16 -7.65 19.25
N ASN A 138 -0.22 -6.73 18.38
CA ASN A 138 0.57 -6.46 17.19
C ASN A 138 1.72 -5.52 17.55
N TRP A 139 2.93 -5.89 17.12
CA TRP A 139 4.10 -5.03 17.22
C TRP A 139 4.51 -4.56 15.83
N ASP A 140 4.65 -3.26 15.65
CA ASP A 140 5.00 -2.64 14.36
C ASP A 140 6.40 -2.07 14.40
N LEU A 141 7.35 -2.74 13.74
CA LEU A 141 8.68 -2.21 13.51
C LEU A 141 8.70 -1.43 12.19
N VAL A 142 8.53 -0.12 12.29
CA VAL A 142 8.47 0.79 11.14
C VAL A 142 9.85 1.40 10.90
N GLY A 143 10.63 0.76 10.02
CA GLY A 143 12.00 1.17 9.70
C GLY A 143 12.18 1.67 8.27
N ASN A 144 13.43 2.06 7.97
CA ASN A 144 13.91 2.41 6.64
C ASN A 144 15.15 1.58 6.30
N ASN A 145 15.56 1.60 5.03
CA ASN A 145 16.79 0.97 4.56
C ASN A 145 18.09 1.68 4.99
N PHE A 146 17.98 2.86 5.62
CA PHE A 146 19.11 3.62 6.16
C PHE A 146 19.08 3.63 7.69
N PRO A 147 20.26 3.60 8.36
CA PRO A 147 20.34 3.63 9.82
C PRO A 147 20.16 5.04 10.41
N VAL A 148 20.13 6.07 9.58
CA VAL A 148 19.99 7.47 9.97
C VAL A 148 18.84 8.12 9.23
N PHE A 149 18.30 9.19 9.82
CA PHE A 149 17.26 10.01 9.21
C PHE A 149 17.77 11.43 8.95
N PHE A 150 17.10 12.16 8.05
CA PHE A 150 17.54 13.49 7.60
C PHE A 150 17.46 14.57 8.68
N ILE A 151 16.53 14.41 9.62
CA ILE A 151 16.23 15.35 10.71
C ILE A 151 16.35 14.64 12.05
N ARG A 152 16.62 15.43 13.09
CA ARG A 152 16.72 14.95 14.48
C ARG A 152 15.49 15.32 15.33
N ASP A 153 14.67 16.27 14.86
CA ASP A 153 13.45 16.72 15.52
C ASP A 153 12.24 16.45 14.62
N GLY A 154 11.18 15.88 15.19
CA GLY A 154 9.95 15.56 14.49
C GLY A 154 9.18 16.77 13.99
N ILE A 155 9.37 17.96 14.59
CA ILE A 155 8.69 19.18 14.14
C ILE A 155 9.07 19.59 12.72
N GLN A 156 10.28 19.23 12.27
CA GLN A 156 10.81 19.55 10.95
C GLN A 156 10.32 18.59 9.85
N PHE A 157 9.60 17.53 10.22
CA PHE A 157 9.17 16.49 9.27
C PHE A 157 8.24 17.02 8.17
N PRO A 158 7.20 17.84 8.46
CA PRO A 158 6.33 18.38 7.42
C PRO A 158 7.10 19.26 6.42
N ASP A 159 8.04 20.08 6.91
CA ASP A 159 8.84 20.97 6.07
C ASP A 159 9.75 20.19 5.12
N LEU A 160 10.40 19.14 5.64
CA LEU A 160 11.20 18.23 4.82
C LEU A 160 10.35 17.54 3.74
N VAL A 161 9.16 17.04 4.10
CA VAL A 161 8.27 16.35 3.16
C VAL A 161 7.78 17.30 2.08
N HIS A 162 7.42 18.54 2.43
CA HIS A 162 7.01 19.56 1.45
C HIS A 162 8.17 19.93 0.51
N ALA A 163 9.39 20.05 1.03
CA ALA A 163 10.55 20.39 0.22
C ALA A 163 10.95 19.27 -0.77
N LEU A 164 10.64 18.01 -0.43
CA LEU A 164 10.90 16.85 -1.28
C LEU A 164 9.77 16.56 -2.27
N LYS A 165 8.54 17.01 -2.00
CA LYS A 165 7.38 16.77 -2.87
C LYS A 165 7.27 17.78 -4.02
N PRO A 166 6.41 17.50 -5.03
CA PRO A 166 6.17 18.44 -6.12
C PRO A 166 5.76 19.83 -5.62
N ASN A 167 6.22 20.86 -6.31
CA ASN A 167 5.95 22.25 -5.96
C ASN A 167 4.43 22.51 -5.94
N PRO A 168 3.88 23.17 -4.90
CA PRO A 168 2.45 23.38 -4.77
C PRO A 168 1.83 24.24 -5.89
N ARG A 169 2.64 25.06 -6.59
CA ARG A 169 2.16 25.92 -7.69
C ARG A 169 2.17 25.20 -9.04
N SER A 170 3.27 24.52 -9.38
CA SER A 170 3.47 23.90 -10.69
C SER A 170 3.09 22.42 -10.72
N HIS A 171 2.99 21.79 -9.55
CA HIS A 171 2.85 20.35 -9.37
C HIS A 171 3.95 19.53 -10.08
N LEU A 172 5.12 20.16 -10.28
CA LEU A 172 6.30 19.53 -10.86
C LEU A 172 7.33 19.23 -9.78
N GLN A 173 8.03 18.11 -9.95
CA GLN A 173 9.16 17.73 -9.11
C GLN A 173 10.37 18.58 -9.50
N GLU A 174 10.87 19.40 -8.59
CA GLU A 174 12.04 20.27 -8.80
C GLU A 174 13.28 19.68 -8.13
N GLY A 175 14.45 19.79 -8.78
CA GLY A 175 15.72 19.30 -8.25
C GLY A 175 16.30 20.26 -7.21
N CYS A 176 16.48 19.79 -5.97
CA CYS A 176 17.00 20.51 -4.81
C CYS A 176 16.10 21.67 -4.32
N ALA A 177 15.20 21.31 -3.40
CA ALA A 177 14.42 22.18 -2.53
C ALA A 177 13.61 23.29 -3.20
N SER A 178 12.29 23.06 -3.28
CA SER A 178 11.33 24.16 -3.28
C SER A 178 11.47 24.91 -1.94
N TRP A 179 12.31 25.95 -1.97
CA TRP A 179 12.36 27.13 -1.09
C TRP A 179 12.70 26.97 0.41
N ILE A 180 12.57 25.79 1.02
CA ILE A 180 12.65 25.66 2.50
C ILE A 180 13.87 24.84 3.00
N SER A 181 14.50 24.01 2.16
CA SER A 181 15.47 22.99 2.63
C SER A 181 16.70 22.79 1.72
N CYS A 182 17.20 23.81 1.01
CA CYS A 182 18.54 23.71 0.40
C CYS A 182 19.58 24.19 1.43
N PRO A 183 20.56 23.37 1.84
CA PRO A 183 21.63 23.80 2.75
C PRO A 183 22.56 24.87 2.15
N ALA A 184 22.37 25.27 0.89
CA ALA A 184 23.19 26.32 0.28
C ALA A 184 22.91 27.73 0.87
N THR A 185 21.86 27.91 1.67
CA THR A 185 21.53 29.20 2.30
C THR A 185 21.46 29.18 3.84
N GLN A 186 21.69 28.04 4.49
CA GLN A 186 21.84 28.00 5.95
C GLN A 186 23.32 27.89 6.28
N SER A 187 23.87 28.95 6.89
CA SER A 187 25.23 28.99 7.41
C SER A 187 25.54 27.72 8.22
N PRO A 188 26.78 27.18 8.16
CA PRO A 188 27.15 26.03 8.96
C PRO A 188 26.90 26.34 10.45
N PRO A 189 26.41 25.37 11.25
CA PRO A 189 26.35 25.56 12.69
C PRO A 189 27.78 25.79 13.18
N THR A 190 28.01 26.99 13.69
CA THR A 190 29.19 27.30 14.49
C THR A 190 29.04 26.51 15.78
N PHE A 191 29.87 25.48 15.96
CA PHE A 191 30.68 25.15 17.15
C PHE A 191 31.51 23.90 16.85
#